data_AF-K1T744-F1
#
_entry.id   AF-K1T744-F1
#
_cell.length_a   1.000
_cell.length_b   1.000
_cell.length_c   1.000
_cell.angle_alpha   90.00
_cell.angle_beta   90.00
_cell.angle_gamma   90.00
#
_symmetry.space_group_name_H-M   'P 1'
#
loop_
_entity.id
_entity.type
_entity.pdbx_description
1 polymer ?
#
loop_
_entity_poly.entity_id
_entity_poly.type
_entity_poly.pdbx_seq_one_letter_code
_entity_poly.pdbx_strand_id
1 'polypeptide(L)' 'MNIEIADRLVKLRKEHNLSQEALASKLGLSRQAVSK' A
#
# COMPACT_ATOMS: atom_id res chain seq x y z
N MET A 1 -5.80 -10.72 1.02
CA MET A 1 -6.25 -9.32 0.90
C MET A 1 -7.52 -9.28 0.07
N ASN A 2 -8.50 -8.42 0.38
CA ASN A 2 -9.61 -8.19 -0.55
C ASN A 2 -9.04 -7.47 -1.80
N ILE A 3 -9.35 -7.97 -3.00
CA ILE A 3 -8.87 -7.42 -4.28
C ILE A 3 -9.14 -5.91 -4.36
N GLU A 4 -10.30 -5.47 -3.87
CA GLU A 4 -10.67 -4.05 -3.87
C GLU A 4 -9.74 -3.19 -2.99
N ILE A 5 -9.31 -3.71 -1.84
CA ILE A 5 -8.38 -3.01 -0.94
C ILE A 5 -6.98 -2.94 -1.57
N ALA A 6 -6.55 -4.01 -2.24
CA ALA A 6 -5.28 -4.05 -2.95
C ALA A 6 -5.19 -2.92 -4.00
N ASP A 7 -6.22 -2.79 -4.82
CA ASP A 7 -6.27 -1.78 -5.88
C ASP A 7 -6.29 -0.35 -5.33
N ARG A 8 -7.02 -0.12 -4.23
CA ARG A 8 -7.05 1.18 -3.55
C ARG A 8 -5.68 1.54 -2.99
N LEU A 9 -4.98 0.60 -2.37
CA LEU A 9 -3.61 0.82 -1.87
C LEU A 9 -2.62 1.10 -3.00
N VAL A 10 -2.75 0.40 -4.14
CA VAL A 10 -1.90 0.65 -5.32
C VAL A 10 -2.15 2.02 -5.93
N LYS A 11 -3.41 2.45 -6.06
CA LYS A 11 -3.75 3.81 -6.53
C LYS A 11 -3.17 4.87 -5.62
N LEU A 12 -3.45 4.78 -4.32
CA LEU A 12 -2.94 5.71 -3.31
C LEU A 12 -1.41 5.78 -3.32
N ARG A 13 -0.73 4.64 -3.46
CA ARG A 13 0.73 4.58 -3.60
C ARG A 13 1.22 5.41 -4.79
N LYS A 14 0.61 5.22 -5.95
CA LYS A 14 0.99 5.88 -7.21
C LYS A 14 0.71 7.38 -7.16
N GLU A 15 -0.43 7.80 -6.62
CA GLU A 15 -0.80 9.21 -6.45
C GLU A 15 0.22 9.98 -5.61
N HIS A 16 0.76 9.34 -4.58
CA HIS A 16 1.80 9.92 -3.72
C HIS A 16 3.24 9.58 -4.16
N ASN A 17 3.41 8.92 -5.30
CA ASN A 17 4.69 8.45 -5.83
C ASN A 17 5.56 7.68 -4.82
N LEU A 18 4.91 6.85 -3.98
CA LEU A 18 5.56 6.11 -2.90
C LEU A 18 6.04 4.73 -3.37
N SER A 19 7.06 4.17 -2.73
CA SER A 19 7.33 2.73 -2.78
C SER A 19 6.32 1.96 -1.91
N GLN A 20 6.21 0.64 -2.07
CA GLN A 20 5.36 -0.18 -1.19
C GLN A 20 5.78 -0.07 0.28
N GLU A 21 7.09 -0.02 0.55
CA GLU A 21 7.64 0.13 1.91
C GLU A 21 7.36 1.52 2.48
N ALA A 22 7.50 2.57 1.66
CA ALA A 22 7.18 3.93 2.08
C ALA A 22 5.68 4.08 2.41
N LEU A 23 4.80 3.49 1.60
CA LEU A 23 3.36 3.47 1.90
C LEU A 23 3.08 2.68 3.18
N ALA A 24 3.67 1.51 3.36
CA ALA A 24 3.49 0.68 4.56
C ALA A 24 3.93 1.44 5.83
N SER A 25 5.11 2.06 5.80
CA SER A 25 5.64 2.89 6.88
C SER A 25 4.71 4.06 7.20
N LYS A 26 4.21 4.76 6.17
CA LYS A 26 3.29 5.89 6.33
C LYS A 26 1.93 5.49 6.92
N LEU A 27 1.46 4.28 6.62
CA LEU A 27 0.21 3.74 7.17
C LEU A 27 0.38 3.07 8.54
N GLY A 28 1.61 2.97 9.06
CA GLY A 28 1.90 2.21 10.28
C GLY A 28 1.62 0.70 10.13
N LEU A 29 1.70 0.20 8.90
CA LEU A 29 1.42 -1.18 8.55
C LEU A 29 2.71 -1.93 8.22
N SER A 30 2.68 -3.26 8.40
CA SER A 30 3.78 -4.09 7.90
C SER A 30 3.80 -4.10 6.37
N ARG A 31 4.99 -4.21 5.76
CA ARG A 31 5.12 -4.36 4.30
C ARG A 31 4.25 -5.49 3.73
N GLN A 32 4.10 -6.56 4.51
CA GLN A 32 3.27 -7.70 4.13
C GLN A 32 1.79 -7.33 3.99
N ALA A 33 1.27 -6.39 4.79
CA ALA A 33 -0.12 -5.93 4.70
C ALA A 33 -0.42 -5.14 3.41
N VAL A 34 0.62 -4.65 2.70
CA VAL A 34 0.49 -3.89 1.45
C VAL A 34 0.93 -4.74 0.22
N SER A 35 1.44 -5.95 0.45
CA SER A 35 2.09 -6.78 -0.58
C SER A 35 1.63 -8.25 -0.62
N LYS A 36 0.75 -8.69 0.28
CA LYS A 36 0.15 -10.04 0.29
C LYS A 36 -1.30 -10.04 -0.17
#